data_AF-A0AAP5LQ20-F1
#
_entry.id   AF-A0AAP5LQ20-F1
#
_cell.length_a   1.000
_cell.length_b   1.000
_cell.length_c   1.000
_cell.angle_alpha   90.00
_cell.angle_beta   90.00
_cell.angle_gamma   90.00
#
_symmetry.space_group_name_H-M   'P 1'
#
loop_
_entity.id
_entity.type
_entity.pdbx_description
1 polymer ?
#
loop_
_entity_poly.entity_id
_entity_poly.type
_entity_poly.pdbx_seq_one_letter_code
_entity_poly.pdbx_strand_id
1 'polypeptide(L)'
;MSRKLRRKIVRLDRVFYWYVAPDYDDAGVHKLHILSEDKKFIVAYELEQVDKPNWRPMLVVMGKEFEGLSGDYTGYRRVLTPIWQDKLITPKLVGEIIDWCYSKEKDLILVNWMGEILT
;
A
#
# COMPACT_ATOMS: atom_id res chain seq x y z
N MET A 1 9.75 -18.18 -13.83
CA MET A 1 9.17 -18.91 -12.68
C MET A 1 7.90 -18.22 -12.21
N SER A 2 6.83 -19.00 -12.07
CA SER A 2 5.52 -18.78 -11.42
C SER A 2 4.78 -17.41 -11.59
N ARG A 3 3.82 -17.39 -12.52
CA ARG A 3 2.72 -16.42 -12.72
C ARG A 3 1.73 -16.37 -11.53
N LYS A 4 2.18 -16.35 -10.27
CA LYS A 4 1.26 -16.41 -9.10
C LYS A 4 0.34 -15.19 -9.07
N LEU A 5 -0.93 -15.39 -9.45
CA LEU A 5 -2.14 -14.60 -9.17
C LEU A 5 -2.05 -13.07 -9.36
N ARG A 6 -1.09 -12.60 -10.15
CA ARG A 6 -0.93 -11.17 -10.45
C ARG A 6 -2.04 -10.72 -11.39
N ARG A 7 -2.91 -9.86 -10.88
CA ARG A 7 -4.00 -9.22 -11.60
C ARG A 7 -3.52 -7.88 -12.15
N LYS A 8 -4.12 -7.44 -13.25
CA LYS A 8 -3.84 -6.15 -13.91
C LYS A 8 -5.00 -5.20 -13.66
N ILE A 9 -4.71 -3.92 -13.47
CA ILE A 9 -5.69 -2.83 -13.46
C ILE A 9 -5.10 -1.62 -14.19
N VAL A 10 -5.95 -0.89 -14.91
CA VAL A 10 -5.59 0.41 -15.50
C VAL A 10 -6.24 1.50 -14.65
N ARG A 11 -5.45 2.45 -14.15
CA ARG A 11 -5.89 3.59 -13.34
C ARG A 11 -4.94 4.75 -13.63
N LEU A 12 -5.42 5.99 -13.63
CA LEU A 12 -4.61 7.19 -13.93
C LEU A 12 -3.81 7.05 -15.25
N ASP A 13 -4.44 6.48 -16.28
CA ASP A 13 -3.84 6.17 -17.59
C ASP A 13 -2.55 5.32 -17.55
N ARG A 14 -2.37 4.56 -16.47
CA ARG A 14 -1.19 3.72 -16.23
C ARG A 14 -1.58 2.28 -15.89
N VAL A 15 -0.69 1.36 -16.23
CA VAL A 15 -0.84 -0.05 -15.89
C VAL A 15 -0.27 -0.32 -14.50
N PHE A 16 -1.10 -0.92 -13.65
CA PHE A 16 -0.70 -1.46 -12.36
C PHE A 16 -0.94 -2.96 -12.31
N TYR A 17 -0.15 -3.60 -11.48
CA TYR A 17 -0.26 -5.01 -11.15
C TYR A 17 -0.47 -5.15 -9.65
N TRP A 18 -1.31 -6.10 -9.27
CA TRP A 18 -1.57 -6.38 -7.86
C TRP A 18 -1.77 -7.85 -7.59
N TYR A 19 -1.48 -8.26 -6.36
CA TYR A 19 -1.64 -9.63 -5.88
C TYR A 19 -1.69 -9.64 -4.36
N VAL A 20 -2.25 -10.69 -3.79
CA VAL A 20 -2.23 -10.95 -2.34
C VAL A 20 -1.24 -12.06 -2.06
N ALA A 21 -0.38 -11.87 -1.06
CA ALA A 21 0.56 -12.89 -0.60
C ALA A 21 0.76 -12.80 0.92
N PRO A 22 1.03 -13.92 1.59
CA PRO A 22 1.50 -13.89 2.97
C PRO A 22 2.91 -13.31 3.05
N ASP A 23 3.16 -12.50 4.05
CA ASP A 23 4.48 -11.99 4.42
C ASP A 23 5.01 -12.81 5.60
N TYR A 24 5.90 -13.75 5.32
CA TYR A 24 6.42 -14.68 6.34
C TYR A 24 7.37 -14.02 7.33
N ASP A 25 7.98 -12.87 6.97
CA ASP A 25 8.78 -12.08 7.91
C ASP A 25 7.88 -11.31 8.90
N ASP A 26 6.58 -11.21 8.60
CA ASP A 26 5.55 -10.57 9.41
C ASP A 26 4.51 -11.61 9.87
N ALA A 27 4.98 -12.72 10.42
CA ALA A 27 4.17 -13.82 10.98
C ALA A 27 3.13 -14.43 9.99
N GLY A 28 3.35 -14.32 8.69
CA GLY A 28 2.45 -14.87 7.66
C GLY A 28 1.22 -13.99 7.39
N VAL A 29 1.22 -12.74 7.85
CA VAL A 29 0.17 -11.77 7.58
C VAL A 29 -0.05 -11.60 6.08
N HIS A 30 -1.31 -11.60 5.63
CA HIS A 30 -1.62 -11.38 4.23
C HIS A 30 -1.52 -9.90 3.87
N LYS A 31 -0.80 -9.61 2.78
CA LYS A 31 -0.65 -8.26 2.24
C LYS A 31 -1.13 -8.18 0.81
N LEU A 32 -1.87 -7.12 0.50
CA LEU A 32 -2.14 -6.66 -0.86
C LEU A 32 -0.94 -5.86 -1.35
N HIS A 33 -0.24 -6.40 -2.34
CA HIS A 33 0.83 -5.70 -3.04
C HIS A 33 0.27 -5.03 -4.29
N ILE A 34 0.62 -3.76 -4.50
CA ILE A 34 0.27 -2.99 -5.70
C ILE A 34 1.55 -2.35 -6.24
N LEU A 35 1.79 -2.48 -7.54
CA LEU A 35 2.98 -1.92 -8.16
C LEU A 35 2.71 -1.46 -9.60
N SER A 36 3.40 -0.42 -10.04
CA SER A 36 3.43 -0.02 -11.44
C SER A 36 4.32 -0.97 -12.26
N GLU A 37 4.16 -0.96 -13.58
CA GLU A 37 4.98 -1.74 -14.51
C GLU A 37 6.48 -1.42 -14.42
N ASP A 38 6.82 -0.14 -14.31
CA ASP A 38 8.19 0.36 -14.15
C ASP A 38 8.75 0.19 -12.73
N LYS A 39 7.94 -0.35 -11.80
CA LYS A 39 8.25 -0.53 -10.38
C LYS A 39 8.65 0.76 -9.64
N LYS A 40 8.35 1.93 -10.19
CA LYS A 40 8.55 3.20 -9.48
C LYS A 40 7.52 3.39 -8.37
N PHE A 41 6.29 2.92 -8.59
CA PHE A 41 5.26 2.78 -7.57
C PHE A 41 5.27 1.35 -7.04
N ILE A 42 5.42 1.18 -5.73
CA ILE A 42 5.32 -0.12 -5.04
C ILE A 42 4.79 0.15 -3.63
N VAL A 43 3.66 -0.45 -3.30
CA VAL A 43 3.08 -0.40 -1.95
C VAL A 43 2.59 -1.77 -1.49
N ALA A 44 2.54 -1.98 -0.18
CA ALA A 44 1.93 -3.14 0.44
C ALA A 44 0.99 -2.69 1.55
N TYR A 45 -0.25 -3.17 1.47
CA TYR A 45 -1.30 -2.94 2.45
C TYR A 45 -1.57 -4.24 3.19
N GLU A 46 -1.39 -4.25 4.50
CA GLU A 46 -1.83 -5.38 5.33
C GLU A 46 -3.35 -5.49 5.29
N LEU A 47 -3.88 -6.71 5.17
CA LEU A 47 -5.31 -6.97 5.16
C LEU A 47 -5.89 -7.09 6.58
N GLU A 48 -7.21 -6.95 6.67
CA GLU A 48 -7.99 -7.03 7.90
C GLU A 48 -7.64 -5.94 8.93
N GLN A 49 -7.07 -4.82 8.47
CA GLN A 49 -6.73 -3.70 9.36
C GLN A 49 -7.97 -3.02 9.94
N VAL A 50 -9.13 -3.12 9.27
CA VAL A 50 -10.40 -2.59 9.76
C VAL A 50 -10.90 -3.28 11.03
N ASP A 51 -10.57 -4.56 11.20
CA ASP A 51 -11.05 -5.38 12.34
C ASP A 51 -10.05 -5.39 13.51
N LYS A 52 -8.87 -4.75 13.36
CA LYS A 52 -7.86 -4.69 14.42
C LYS A 52 -8.24 -3.65 15.48
N PRO A 53 -8.47 -4.05 16.75
CA PRO A 53 -8.82 -3.11 17.80
C PRO A 53 -7.66 -2.17 18.12
N ASN A 54 -7.96 -0.88 18.31
CA ASN A 54 -6.98 0.18 18.63
C ASN A 54 -5.84 0.32 17.59
N TRP A 55 -6.07 -0.14 16.36
CA TRP A 55 -5.09 -0.07 15.28
C TRP A 55 -5.36 1.14 14.38
N ARG A 56 -4.29 1.76 13.90
CA ARG A 56 -4.37 2.81 12.87
C ARG A 56 -3.94 2.19 11.54
N PRO A 57 -4.80 2.16 10.51
CA PRO A 57 -4.43 1.55 9.24
C PRO A 57 -3.20 2.19 8.63
N MET A 58 -2.33 1.34 8.07
CA MET A 58 -1.06 1.74 7.49
C MET A 58 -0.87 1.15 6.12
N LEU A 59 -0.06 1.85 5.33
CA LEU A 59 0.46 1.38 4.06
C LEU A 59 1.99 1.44 4.10
N VAL A 60 2.62 0.34 3.66
CA VAL A 60 4.06 0.30 3.46
C VAL A 60 4.35 0.80 2.04
N VAL A 61 5.14 1.86 1.92
CA VAL A 61 5.63 2.42 0.66
C VAL A 61 7.06 1.95 0.43
N MET A 62 7.27 1.20 -0.66
CA MET A 62 8.57 0.66 -1.07
C MET A 62 9.08 1.33 -2.35
N GLY A 63 8.18 1.94 -3.13
CA GLY A 63 8.50 2.67 -4.35
C GLY A 63 8.96 4.10 -4.09
N LYS A 64 9.43 4.73 -5.16
CA LYS A 64 9.82 6.15 -5.19
C LYS A 64 8.66 7.08 -5.54
N GLU A 65 7.64 6.55 -6.23
CA GLU A 65 6.44 7.31 -6.58
C GLU A 65 5.37 7.14 -5.50
N PHE A 66 5.12 8.24 -4.80
CA PHE A 66 4.00 8.43 -3.90
C PHE A 66 3.85 9.95 -3.69
N GLU A 67 2.68 10.51 -4.02
CA GLU A 67 2.48 11.95 -3.95
C GLU A 67 2.59 12.45 -2.51
N GLY A 68 3.42 13.48 -2.29
CA GLY A 68 3.70 14.06 -0.97
C GLY A 68 4.89 13.45 -0.22
N LEU A 69 5.53 12.40 -0.74
CA LEU A 69 6.77 11.84 -0.17
C LEU A 69 8.00 12.21 -1.02
N SER A 70 9.09 12.65 -0.37
CA SER A 70 10.35 12.92 -1.07
C SER A 70 10.92 11.65 -1.72
N GLY A 71 11.45 11.77 -2.94
CA GLY A 71 12.13 10.67 -3.63
C GLY A 71 13.50 10.31 -3.05
N ASP A 72 14.05 11.14 -2.17
CA ASP A 72 15.43 11.01 -1.65
C ASP A 72 15.55 10.04 -0.47
N TYR A 73 14.43 9.57 0.06
CA TYR A 73 14.42 8.60 1.15
C TYR A 73 14.84 7.21 0.66
N THR A 74 15.84 6.63 1.33
CA THR A 74 16.28 5.25 1.09
C THR A 74 15.61 4.30 2.08
N GLY A 75 14.81 3.37 1.58
CA GLY A 75 14.18 2.31 2.38
C GLY A 75 12.66 2.30 2.33
N TYR A 76 12.04 1.50 3.20
CA TYR A 76 10.59 1.39 3.29
C TYR A 76 10.03 2.42 4.25
N ARG A 77 8.90 3.02 3.88
CA ARG A 77 8.19 4.00 4.71
C ARG A 77 6.83 3.45 5.08
N ARG A 78 6.31 3.86 6.23
CA ARG A 78 4.92 3.60 6.61
C ARG A 78 4.18 4.93 6.71
N VAL A 79 3.00 4.98 6.13
CA VAL A 79 2.09 6.12 6.22
C VAL A 79 0.77 5.65 6.81
N LEU A 80 0.13 6.50 7.62
CA LEU A 80 -1.26 6.27 8.01
C LEU A 80 -2.17 6.44 6.80
N THR A 81 -3.19 5.59 6.72
CA THR A 81 -4.19 5.63 5.67
C THR A 81 -5.59 5.87 6.22
N PRO A 82 -6.54 6.26 5.36
CA PRO A 82 -7.95 6.05 5.65
C PRO A 82 -8.23 4.57 5.99
N ILE A 83 -9.36 4.35 6.65
CA ILE A 83 -9.88 3.00 6.86
C ILE A 83 -10.55 2.56 5.55
N TRP A 84 -10.04 1.48 4.95
CA TRP A 84 -10.68 0.84 3.81
C TRP A 84 -11.37 -0.45 4.24
N GLN A 85 -12.45 -0.81 3.54
CA GLN A 85 -13.09 -2.12 3.73
C GLN A 85 -12.28 -3.18 2.99
N ASP A 86 -11.49 -3.96 3.73
CA ASP A 86 -10.47 -4.86 3.19
C ASP A 86 -10.75 -6.35 3.41
N LYS A 87 -11.95 -6.71 3.90
CA LYS A 87 -12.42 -8.11 3.98
C LYS A 87 -12.45 -8.82 2.63
N LEU A 88 -12.66 -8.07 1.56
CA LEU A 88 -12.67 -8.60 0.20
C LEU A 88 -11.84 -7.72 -0.72
N ILE A 89 -10.80 -8.29 -1.32
CA ILE A 89 -9.90 -7.56 -2.20
C ILE A 89 -10.47 -7.48 -3.60
N THR A 90 -10.93 -6.28 -3.96
CA THR A 90 -11.57 -5.99 -5.25
C THR A 90 -10.72 -5.01 -6.08
N PRO A 91 -10.89 -4.99 -7.41
CA PRO A 91 -10.31 -3.93 -8.24
C PRO A 91 -10.69 -2.51 -7.80
N LYS A 92 -11.88 -2.34 -7.20
CA LYS A 92 -12.33 -1.06 -6.65
C LYS A 92 -11.43 -0.60 -5.50
N LEU A 93 -11.23 -1.46 -4.50
CA LEU A 93 -10.32 -1.19 -3.37
C LEU A 93 -8.90 -0.86 -3.86
N VAL A 94 -8.38 -1.66 -4.79
CA VAL A 94 -7.06 -1.42 -5.39
C VAL A 94 -7.00 -0.04 -6.06
N GLY A 95 -8.05 0.35 -6.79
CA GLY A 95 -8.18 1.67 -7.39
C GLY A 95 -8.21 2.80 -6.35
N GLU A 96 -8.97 2.63 -5.27
CA GLU A 96 -9.05 3.61 -4.17
C GLU A 96 -7.69 3.83 -3.51
N ILE A 97 -6.92 2.76 -3.28
CA ILE A 97 -5.55 2.86 -2.73
C ILE A 97 -4.63 3.59 -3.71
N ILE A 98 -4.68 3.26 -5.00
CA ILE A 98 -3.88 3.94 -6.03
C ILE A 98 -4.20 5.43 -6.07
N ASP A 99 -5.48 5.78 -6.18
CA ASP A 99 -5.92 7.18 -6.24
C ASP A 99 -5.50 7.93 -4.98
N TRP A 100 -5.65 7.32 -3.80
CA TRP A 100 -5.17 7.91 -2.56
C TRP A 100 -3.66 8.15 -2.59
N CYS A 101 -2.85 7.20 -3.08
CA CYS A 101 -1.40 7.36 -3.18
C CYS A 101 -0.97 8.50 -4.12
N TYR A 102 -1.74 8.81 -5.16
CA TYR A 102 -1.46 9.89 -6.12
C TYR A 102 -2.21 11.20 -5.84
N SER A 103 -3.12 11.23 -4.87
CA SER A 103 -3.82 12.46 -4.47
C SER A 103 -2.87 13.46 -3.82
N LYS A 104 -3.02 14.75 -4.17
CA LYS A 104 -2.35 15.88 -3.50
C LYS A 104 -3.13 16.40 -2.29
N GLU A 105 -4.39 16.01 -2.17
CA GLU A 105 -5.34 16.50 -1.17
C GLU A 105 -5.38 15.52 0.01
N LYS A 106 -4.25 15.37 0.70
CA LYS A 106 -4.14 14.51 1.89
C LYS A 106 -3.05 14.99 2.83
N ASP A 107 -3.31 14.87 4.13
CA ASP A 107 -2.28 15.01 5.15
C ASP A 107 -1.55 13.68 5.29
N LEU A 108 -0.23 13.70 5.04
CA LEU A 108 0.61 12.52 5.19
C LEU A 108 1.25 12.46 6.56
N ILE A 109 0.87 11.44 7.31
CA ILE A 109 1.45 11.15 8.61
C ILE A 109 2.36 9.93 8.44
N LEU A 110 3.66 10.17 8.52
CA LEU A 110 4.68 9.13 8.55
C LEU A 110 4.73 8.48 9.94
N VAL A 111 4.93 7.17 9.96
CA VAL A 111 5.04 6.40 11.19
C VAL A 111 6.22 5.44 11.15
N ASN A 112 6.76 5.13 12.33
CA ASN A 112 7.80 4.11 12.48
C ASN A 112 7.19 2.70 12.42
N TRP A 113 8.00 1.68 12.74
CA TRP A 113 7.56 0.28 12.70
C TRP A 113 6.60 -0.11 13.84
N MET A 114 6.62 0.62 14.95
CA MET A 114 5.65 0.48 16.05
C MET A 114 4.35 1.25 15.76
N GLY A 115 4.30 2.01 14.67
CA GLY A 115 3.16 2.85 14.33
C GLY A 115 3.11 4.19 15.04
N GLU A 116 4.23 4.62 15.64
CA GLU A 116 4.38 5.92 16.28
C GLU A 116 4.69 6.99 15.23
N ILE A 117 4.17 8.21 15.41
CA ILE A 117 4.33 9.30 14.45
C ILE A 117 5.79 9.74 14.41
N LEU A 118 6.34 9.86 13.19
CA LEU A 118 7.66 10.46 12.96
C LEU A 118 7.49 11.98 12.88
N THR A 119 8.04 12.69 13.86
CA THR A 119 8.10 14.16 13.91
C THR A 119 9.32 14.72 13.19
#